data_AF-A0A8G1J0Y1-F1
#
_entry.id   AF-A0A8G1J0Y1-F1
#
_cell.length_a   1.000
_cell.length_b   1.000
_cell.length_c   1.000
_cell.angle_alpha   90.00
_cell.angle_beta   90.00
_cell.angle_gamma   90.00
#
_symmetry.space_group_name_H-M   'P 1'
#
loop_
_entity.id
_entity.type
_entity.pdbx_description
1 polymer ?
#
loop_
_entity_poly.entity_id
_entity_poly.type
_entity_poly.pdbx_seq_one_letter_code
_entity_poly.pdbx_strand_id
1 'polypeptide(L)'
;MAREIDSDALRAYRDLVQTQLEKLEDELIPKLRSGQELGRMPAFGSMDGAPQARTNYTAFHEGTWNNLQAIRESLHGIITTLNDSGDLSDESDEVTANSFDSELEG
;
A
#
# COMPACT_ATOMS: atom_id res chain seq x y z
N MET A 1 14.30 -11.44 -27.23
CA MET A 1 12.94 -11.87 -26.86
C MET A 1 12.36 -10.77 -26.01
N ALA A 2 11.37 -10.03 -26.54
CA ALA A 2 10.62 -9.07 -25.73
C ALA A 2 9.83 -9.88 -24.69
N ARG A 3 9.89 -9.47 -23.42
CA ARG A 3 9.07 -10.05 -22.36
C ARG A 3 7.68 -9.46 -22.55
N GLU A 4 6.73 -10.27 -23.02
CA GLU A 4 5.32 -9.90 -23.04
C GLU A 4 4.87 -9.66 -21.59
N ILE A 5 4.39 -8.46 -21.31
CA ILE A 5 3.86 -8.11 -20.01
C ILE A 5 2.40 -8.55 -19.99
N ASP A 6 2.09 -9.48 -19.08
CA ASP A 6 0.71 -9.93 -18.86
C ASP A 6 -0.07 -8.84 -18.12
N SER A 7 -0.83 -8.07 -18.89
CA SER A 7 -1.61 -6.92 -18.39
C SER A 7 -2.74 -7.34 -17.45
N ASP A 8 -3.33 -8.52 -17.66
CA ASP A 8 -4.35 -9.09 -16.78
C ASP A 8 -3.75 -9.48 -15.43
N ALA A 9 -2.56 -10.08 -15.42
CA ALA A 9 -1.84 -10.39 -14.19
C ALA A 9 -1.45 -9.11 -13.41
N LEU A 10 -1.04 -8.04 -14.11
CA LEU A 10 -0.74 -6.75 -13.46
C LEU A 10 -2.00 -6.12 -12.84
N ARG A 11 -3.14 -6.15 -13.53
CA ARG A 11 -4.41 -5.65 -13.00
C ARG A 11 -4.86 -6.45 -11.78
N ALA A 12 -4.80 -7.78 -11.85
CA ALA A 12 -5.14 -8.64 -10.72
C ALA A 12 -4.24 -8.39 -9.50
N TYR A 13 -2.94 -8.18 -9.72
CA TYR A 13 -2.02 -7.84 -8.64
C TYR A 13 -2.30 -6.45 -8.06
N ARG A 14 -2.59 -5.44 -8.90
CA ARG A 14 -2.98 -4.11 -8.45
C ARG A 14 -4.23 -4.17 -7.56
N ASP A 15 -5.25 -4.90 -7.98
CA ASP A 15 -6.51 -5.03 -7.24
C ASP A 15 -6.30 -5.74 -5.89
N LEU A 16 -5.39 -6.73 -5.84
CA LEU A 16 -4.97 -7.35 -4.58
C LEU A 16 -4.28 -6.33 -3.65
N VAL A 17 -3.35 -5.53 -4.16
CA VAL A 17 -2.62 -4.52 -3.39
C VAL A 17 -3.58 -3.44 -2.89
N GLN A 18 -4.51 -3.00 -3.73
CA GLN A 18 -5.58 -2.06 -3.38
C GLN A 18 -6.43 -2.60 -2.22
N THR A 19 -6.83 -3.88 -2.27
CA THR A 19 -7.58 -4.52 -1.17
C THR A 19 -6.78 -4.51 0.15
N GLN A 20 -5.46 -4.74 0.11
CA GLN A 20 -4.63 -4.68 1.30
C GLN A 20 -4.50 -3.26 1.84
N LEU A 21 -4.41 -2.27 0.96
CA LEU A 21 -4.34 -0.86 1.31
C LEU A 21 -5.64 -0.40 1.98
N GLU A 22 -6.79 -0.76 1.43
CA GLU A 22 -8.11 -0.46 2.01
C GLU A 22 -8.23 -1.05 3.41
N LYS A 23 -7.89 -2.33 3.58
CA LYS A 23 -7.89 -2.96 4.91
C LYS A 23 -7.00 -2.20 5.90
N LEU A 24 -5.83 -1.76 5.46
CA LEU A 24 -4.89 -1.01 6.29
C LEU A 24 -5.45 0.38 6.68
N GLU A 25 -5.98 1.13 5.71
CA GLU A 25 -6.49 2.49 5.88
C GLU A 25 -7.82 2.56 6.62
N ASP A 26 -8.72 1.60 6.38
CA ASP A 26 -10.10 1.64 6.85
C ASP A 26 -10.33 0.80 8.11
N GLU A 27 -9.52 -0.24 8.35
CA GLU A 27 -9.69 -1.12 9.51
C GLU A 27 -8.60 -1.00 10.56
N LEU A 28 -7.32 -0.98 10.16
CA LEU A 28 -6.20 -1.12 11.09
C LEU A 28 -5.71 0.23 11.64
N ILE A 29 -5.33 1.16 10.75
CA ILE A 29 -4.85 2.49 11.14
C ILE A 29 -5.87 3.24 12.00
N PRO A 30 -7.19 3.23 11.71
CA PRO A 30 -8.15 3.96 12.51
C PRO A 30 -8.17 3.50 13.97
N LYS A 31 -8.00 2.20 14.25
CA LYS A 31 -8.02 1.67 15.62
C LYS A 31 -6.91 2.25 16.50
N LEU A 32 -5.77 2.59 15.91
CA LEU A 32 -4.59 3.16 16.60
C LEU A 32 -4.65 4.70 16.72
N ARG A 33 -5.62 5.36 16.10
CA ARG A 33 -5.76 6.82 16.22
C ARG A 33 -6.17 7.21 17.64
N SER A 34 -5.69 8.38 18.08
CA SER A 34 -6.06 8.95 19.37
C SER A 34 -7.58 8.93 19.57
N GLY A 35 -8.01 8.40 20.72
CA GLY A 35 -9.42 8.29 21.08
C GLY A 35 -10.12 7.01 20.60
N GLN A 36 -9.50 6.20 19.74
CA GLN A 36 -10.03 4.91 19.27
C GLN A 36 -9.56 3.75 20.16
N GLU A 37 -10.08 2.54 19.89
CA GLU A 37 -9.93 1.35 20.73
C GLU A 37 -8.48 1.07 21.17
N LEU A 38 -7.52 1.18 20.26
CA LEU A 38 -6.10 0.93 20.52
C LEU A 38 -5.28 2.22 20.66
N GLY A 39 -5.86 3.38 20.34
CA GLY A 39 -5.18 4.68 20.48
C GLY A 39 -5.23 5.27 21.88
N ARG A 40 -5.80 4.57 22.87
CA ARG A 40 -5.83 5.00 24.27
C ARG A 40 -4.87 4.17 25.10
N MET A 41 -4.08 4.85 25.94
CA MET A 41 -3.23 4.17 26.91
C MET A 41 -4.11 3.43 27.94
N PRO A 42 -3.84 2.14 28.20
CA PRO A 42 -4.51 1.41 29.26
C PRO A 42 -4.27 2.03 30.64
N ALA A 43 -5.26 1.90 31.52
CA ALA A 43 -5.12 2.31 32.92
C ALA A 43 -4.27 1.29 33.69
N PHE A 44 -2.94 1.40 33.60
CA PHE A 44 -1.99 0.49 34.27
C PHE A 44 -1.98 0.57 35.81
N GLY A 45 -2.74 1.50 36.40
CA GLY A 45 -2.77 1.71 37.85
C GLY A 45 -1.46 2.28 38.40
N SER A 46 -1.19 1.97 39.67
CA SER A 46 -0.09 2.55 40.47
C SER A 46 0.81 1.50 41.12
N MET A 47 0.78 0.24 40.66
CA MET A 47 1.70 -0.79 41.13
C MET A 47 3.12 -0.51 40.64
N ASP A 48 4.14 -1.10 41.29
CA ASP A 48 5.56 -0.87 40.96
C ASP A 48 5.91 -1.10 39.48
N GLY A 49 5.20 -2.01 38.79
CA GLY A 49 5.37 -2.27 37.36
C GLY A 49 4.67 -1.29 36.41
N ALA A 50 3.80 -0.42 36.92
CA ALA A 50 2.98 0.48 36.09
C ALA A 50 3.80 1.48 35.26
N PRO A 51 4.90 2.09 35.76
CA PRO A 51 5.75 2.96 34.93
C PRO A 51 6.37 2.20 33.76
N GLN A 52 6.88 0.99 33.99
CA GLN A 52 7.48 0.18 32.94
C GLN A 52 6.45 -0.26 31.91
N ALA A 53 5.24 -0.66 32.35
CA ALA A 53 4.15 -1.04 31.47
C ALA A 53 3.72 0.12 30.55
N ARG A 54 3.65 1.35 31.08
CA ARG A 54 3.39 2.56 30.28
C ARG A 54 4.44 2.78 29.21
N THR A 55 5.72 2.71 29.57
CA THR A 55 6.84 2.86 28.62
C THR A 55 6.77 1.81 27.52
N ASN A 56 6.58 0.54 27.89
CA ASN A 56 6.50 -0.56 26.93
C ASN A 56 5.31 -0.41 25.99
N TYR A 57 4.14 -0.01 26.52
CA TYR A 57 2.95 0.24 25.72
C TYR A 57 3.16 1.38 24.73
N THR A 58 3.71 2.51 25.18
CA THR A 58 3.98 3.65 24.30
C THR A 58 4.92 3.26 23.17
N ALA A 59 6.03 2.59 23.47
CA ALA A 59 6.99 2.16 22.46
C ALA A 59 6.38 1.16 21.48
N PHE A 60 5.60 0.19 21.97
CA PHE A 60 4.89 -0.76 21.11
C PHE A 60 3.86 -0.07 20.20
N HIS A 61 3.07 0.85 20.76
CA HIS A 61 2.05 1.59 20.01
C HIS A 61 2.69 2.46 18.92
N GLU A 62 3.74 3.22 19.27
CA GLU A 62 4.48 4.06 18.32
C GLU A 62 5.14 3.21 17.22
N GLY A 63 5.81 2.12 17.59
CA GLY A 63 6.41 1.20 16.63
C GLY A 63 5.37 0.59 15.69
N THR A 64 4.23 0.16 16.22
CA THR A 64 3.13 -0.37 15.41
C THR A 64 2.60 0.68 14.45
N TRP A 65 2.36 1.90 14.93
CA TRP A 65 1.91 3.01 14.10
C TRP A 65 2.86 3.28 12.94
N ASN A 66 4.15 3.45 13.23
CA ASN A 66 5.17 3.74 12.23
C ASN A 66 5.28 2.61 11.19
N ASN A 67 5.23 1.35 11.64
CA ASN A 67 5.25 0.20 10.73
C ASN A 67 4.04 0.18 9.79
N LEU A 68 2.83 0.48 10.30
CA LEU A 68 1.65 0.55 9.46
C LEU A 68 1.73 1.71 8.45
N GLN A 69 2.28 2.86 8.83
CA GLN A 69 2.49 3.97 7.88
C GLN A 69 3.51 3.60 6.79
N ALA A 70 4.59 2.90 7.15
CA ALA A 70 5.58 2.44 6.17
C ALA A 70 5.00 1.42 5.18
N ILE A 71 4.16 0.49 5.66
CA ILE A 71 3.44 -0.46 4.81
C ILE A 71 2.48 0.31 3.90
N ARG A 72 1.73 1.28 4.44
CA ARG A 72 0.80 2.12 3.67
C ARG A 72 1.50 2.83 2.53
N GLU A 73 2.61 3.50 2.81
CA GLU A 73 3.43 4.17 1.80
C GLU A 73 3.94 3.20 0.73
N SER A 74 4.40 2.02 1.15
CA SER A 74 4.88 0.98 0.24
C SER A 74 3.77 0.48 -0.70
N LEU A 75 2.56 0.25 -0.18
CA LEU A 75 1.41 -0.19 -0.98
C LEU A 75 0.98 0.87 -1.99
N HIS A 76 0.92 2.15 -1.58
CA HIS A 76 0.70 3.27 -2.50
C HIS A 76 1.77 3.30 -3.60
N GLY A 77 3.05 3.16 -3.24
CA GLY A 77 4.16 3.14 -4.21
C GLY A 77 4.07 1.98 -5.21
N ILE A 78 3.65 0.79 -4.76
CA ILE A 78 3.40 -0.36 -5.63
C ILE A 78 2.26 -0.05 -6.61
N ILE A 79 1.12 0.48 -6.14
CA ILE A 79 -0.02 0.82 -6.99
C ILE A 79 0.39 1.86 -8.05
N THR A 80 1.10 2.92 -7.66
CA THR A 80 1.62 3.93 -8.59
C THR A 80 2.51 3.29 -9.65
N THR A 81 3.48 2.46 -9.24
CA THR A 81 4.39 1.80 -10.18
C THR A 81 3.65 0.89 -11.16
N LEU A 82 2.62 0.18 -10.69
CA LEU A 82 1.80 -0.69 -11.54
C LEU A 82 0.97 0.11 -12.56
N ASN A 83 0.40 1.24 -12.14
CA ASN A 83 -0.34 2.12 -13.05
C ASN A 83 0.59 2.74 -14.10
N ASP A 84 1.74 3.29 -13.69
CA ASP A 84 2.73 3.88 -14.60
C ASP A 84 3.23 2.85 -15.63
N SER A 85 3.42 1.59 -15.19
CA SER A 85 3.84 0.50 -16.09
C SER A 85 2.74 0.07 -17.07
N GLY A 86 1.47 0.17 -16.67
CA GLY A 86 0.32 -0.09 -17.53
C GLY A 86 0.18 0.99 -18.61
N ASP A 87 0.23 2.26 -18.21
CA ASP A 87 0.10 3.40 -19.12
C ASP A 87 1.21 3.41 -20.19
N LEU A 88 2.45 3.09 -19.81
CA LEU A 88 3.58 2.95 -20.75
C LEU A 88 3.41 1.78 -21.73
N SER A 89 2.73 0.70 -21.32
CA SER A 89 2.46 -0.45 -22.19
C SER A 89 1.40 -0.09 -23.24
N ASP A 90 0.31 0.54 -22.81
CA ASP A 90 -0.79 0.94 -23.69
C ASP A 90 -0.32 1.98 -24.74
N GLU A 91 0.51 2.96 -24.34
CA GLU A 91 1.11 3.95 -25.26
C GLU A 91 2.07 3.29 -26.28
N SER A 92 2.88 2.31 -25.83
CA SER A 92 3.79 1.56 -26.72
C SER A 92 3.05 0.71 -27.75
N ASP A 93 1.93 0.09 -27.35
CA ASP A 93 1.11 -0.73 -28.24
C ASP A 93 0.39 0.15 -29.29
N GLU A 94 -0.08 1.34 -28.91
CA GLU A 94 -0.69 2.31 -29.83
C GLU A 94 0.32 2.84 -30.86
N VAL A 95 1.54 3.20 -30.42
CA VAL A 95 2.62 3.62 -31.33
C VAL A 95 2.97 2.50 -32.31
N THR A 96 3.03 1.27 -31.83
CA THR A 96 3.33 0.10 -32.67
C THR A 96 2.22 -0.13 -33.70
N ALA A 97 0.94 -0.10 -33.28
CA ALA A 97 -0.21 -0.26 -34.18
C ALA A 97 -0.23 0.82 -35.27
N ASN A 98 -0.02 2.10 -34.91
CA ASN A 98 0.00 3.20 -35.87
C ASN A 98 1.18 3.12 -36.85
N SER A 99 2.33 2.59 -36.40
CA SER A 99 3.50 2.38 -37.27
C SER A 99 3.26 1.28 -38.31
N PHE A 100 2.61 0.18 -37.92
CA PHE A 100 2.24 -0.91 -38.81
C PHE A 100 1.19 -0.50 -39.85
N ASP A 101 0.18 0.29 -39.45
CA ASP A 101 -0.85 0.77 -40.37
C ASP A 101 -0.26 1.70 -41.44
N SER A 102 0.70 2.56 -41.04
CA SER A 102 1.43 3.44 -41.96
C SER A 102 2.30 2.69 -42.98
N GLU A 103 2.82 1.50 -42.64
CA GLU A 103 3.58 0.66 -43.57
C GLU A 103 2.70 -0.14 -44.54
N LEU A 104 1.41 -0.34 -44.24
CA LEU A 104 0.47 -1.05 -45.10
C LEU A 104 -0.21 -0.15 -46.14
N GLU A 105 -0.26 1.17 -45.89
CA GLU A 105 -0.80 2.17 -46.83
C GLU A 105 0.25 2.78 -47.80
N GLY A 106 1.53 2.43 -47.65
CA GLY A 106 2.64 2.88 -48.52
C GLY A 106 3.09 1.86 -49.56
#